data_AF-A0A285BG67-F1
#
_entry.id   AF-A0A285BG67-F1
#
_cell.length_a   1.000
_cell.length_b   1.000
_cell.length_c   1.000
_cell.angle_alpha   90.00
_cell.angle_beta   90.00
_cell.angle_gamma   90.00
#
_symmetry.space_group_name_H-M   'P 1'
#
loop_
_entity.id
_entity.type
_entity.pdbx_description
1 polymer ?
#
loop_
_entity_poly.entity_id
_entity_poly.type
_entity_poly.pdbx_seq_one_letter_code
_entity_poly.pdbx_strand_id
1 'polypeptide(L)' 'MPKKDNKVEIMKLEDDEGYLVYVSKPPNCMSYGKTPEEALRNLNDTIKYLIKTAKELEKVKVI' A
#
# COMPACT_ATOMS: atom_id res chain seq x y z
N MET A 1 13.04 -5.30 -17.65
CA MET A 1 12.89 -4.17 -16.70
C MET A 1 13.29 -4.68 -15.32
N PRO A 2 14.31 -4.12 -14.66
CA PRO A 2 14.64 -4.54 -13.30
C PRO A 2 13.44 -4.22 -12.40
N LYS A 3 12.99 -5.20 -11.61
CA LYS A 3 11.94 -4.99 -10.60
C LYS A 3 12.47 -3.90 -9.66
N LYS A 4 11.85 -2.71 -9.67
CA LYS A 4 12.18 -1.64 -8.73
C LYS A 4 11.85 -2.19 -7.35
N ASP A 5 12.86 -2.44 -6.53
CA ASP A 5 12.68 -2.81 -5.13
C ASP A 5 11.94 -1.66 -4.45
N ASN A 6 10.65 -1.88 -4.22
CA ASN A 6 9.81 -1.03 -3.42
C ASN A 6 10.17 -1.34 -1.97
N LYS A 7 10.88 -0.42 -1.32
CA LYS A 7 11.22 -0.57 0.09
C LYS A 7 9.93 -0.37 0.90
N VAL A 8 9.46 -1.46 1.49
CA VAL A 8 8.38 -1.47 2.48
C VAL A 8 9.01 -1.27 3.85
N GLU A 9 8.54 -0.26 4.57
CA GLU A 9 8.98 0.03 5.94
C GLU A 9 7.83 -0.28 6.89
N ILE A 10 8.14 -0.94 8.01
CA ILE A 10 7.19 -1.31 9.05
C ILE A 10 7.62 -0.61 10.34
N MET A 11 6.69 0.09 10.98
CA MET A 11 6.90 0.78 12.25
C MET A 11 5.88 0.26 13.26
N LYS A 12 6.34 -0.14 14.44
CA LYS A 12 5.46 -0.37 15.59
C LYS A 12 5.02 0.99 16.11
N LEU A 13 3.72 1.16 16.35
CA LEU A 13 3.18 2.36 16.97
C LEU A 13 3.36 2.32 18.49
N GLU A 14 3.36 3.49 19.11
CA GLU A 14 3.44 3.64 20.57
C GLU A 14 2.18 3.06 21.24
N ASP A 15 2.25 2.86 22.56
CA ASP A 15 1.11 2.43 23.40
C ASP A 15 0.36 1.16 22.93
N ASP A 16 1.09 0.26 22.26
CA ASP A 16 0.56 -0.97 21.64
C ASP A 16 -0.61 -0.71 20.68
N GLU A 17 -0.63 0.49 20.09
CA GLU A 17 -1.60 0.87 19.07
C GLU A 17 -1.39 0.15 17.75
N GLY A 18 -0.51 -0.85 17.60
CA GLY A 18 -0.37 -1.68 16.40
C GLY A 18 0.82 -1.29 15.49
N TYR A 19 0.65 -1.41 14.18
CA TYR A 19 1.72 -1.30 13.19
C TYR A 19 1.29 -0.45 11.99
N LEU A 20 2.19 0.43 11.55
CA LEU A 20 2.09 1.19 10.31
C LEU A 20 3.06 0.60 9.28
N VAL A 21 2.58 0.34 8.08
CA VAL A 21 3.42 -0.02 6.93
C VAL A 21 3.35 1.06 5.86
N TYR A 22 4.49 1.38 5.25
CA TYR A 22 4.60 2.43 4.24
C TYR A 22 5.49 2.00 3.07
N VAL A 23 5.09 2.38 1.86
CA VAL A 23 5.87 2.21 0.62
C VAL A 23 6.43 3.56 0.20
N SER A 24 7.76 3.68 0.19
CA SER A 24 8.48 4.92 -0.15
C SER A 24 8.49 5.29 -1.64
N LYS A 25 7.92 4.44 -2.50
CA LYS A 25 7.87 4.62 -3.96
C LYS A 25 6.42 4.49 -4.44
N PRO A 26 6.07 5.06 -5.62
CA PRO A 26 4.73 4.98 -6.17
C PRO A 26 4.14 3.57 -6.06
N PRO A 27 2.96 3.41 -5.44
CA PRO A 27 1.93 4.44 -5.24
C PRO A 27 2.07 5.35 -4.01
N ASN A 28 3.16 5.29 -3.23
CA ASN A 28 3.34 6.06 -1.99
C ASN A 28 2.20 5.82 -0.99
N CYS A 29 1.93 4.54 -0.71
CA CYS A 29 0.80 4.13 0.10
C CYS A 29 1.23 3.73 1.52
N MET A 30 0.36 3.96 2.49
CA MET A 30 0.51 3.48 3.85
C MET A 30 -0.74 2.72 4.30
N SER A 31 -0.57 1.79 5.24
CA SER A 31 -1.68 1.08 5.85
C SER A 31 -1.37 0.69 7.29
N TYR A 32 -2.42 0.44 8.06
CA TYR A 32 -2.35 0.16 9.49
C TYR A 32 -2.92 -1.23 9.81
N GLY A 33 -2.45 -1.87 10.88
CA GLY A 33 -3.04 -3.10 11.42
C GLY A 33 -2.56 -3.39 12.84
N LYS A 34 -3.28 -4.23 13.59
CA LYS A 34 -2.91 -4.61 14.96
C LYS A 34 -1.66 -5.48 15.00
N THR A 35 -1.39 -6.20 13.92
CA THR A 35 -0.16 -6.98 13.73
C THR A 35 0.57 -6.54 12.45
N PRO A 36 1.88 -6.84 12.32
CA PRO A 36 2.62 -6.57 11.10
C PRO A 36 1.97 -7.22 9.88
N GLU A 37 1.48 -8.45 10.03
CA GLU A 37 0.83 -9.20 8.94
C GLU A 37 -0.50 -8.56 8.54
N GLU A 38 -1.27 -8.04 9.50
CA GLU A 38 -2.50 -7.30 9.22
C GLU A 38 -2.21 -6.01 8.45
N ALA A 39 -1.25 -5.21 8.91
CA ALA A 39 -0.86 -3.99 8.25
C ALA A 39 -0.38 -4.25 6.81
N LEU A 40 0.42 -5.30 6.60
CA LEU A 40 0.87 -5.74 5.27
C LEU A 40 -0.28 -6.22 4.38
N ARG A 41 -1.24 -6.99 4.91
CA ARG A 41 -2.43 -7.41 4.16
C ARG A 41 -3.24 -6.20 3.69
N ASN A 42 -3.48 -5.24 4.59
CA ASN A 42 -4.24 -4.03 4.29
C ASN A 42 -3.54 -3.15 3.24
N LEU A 43 -2.21 -3.05 3.31
CA LEU A 43 -1.40 -2.39 2.29
C LEU A 43 -1.52 -3.07 0.92
N ASN A 44 -1.44 -4.39 0.87
CA ASN A 44 -1.56 -5.16 -0.37
C ASN A 44 -2.92 -4.97 -1.03
N ASP A 45 -4.00 -4.97 -0.25
CA ASP A 45 -5.35 -4.75 -0.77
C ASP A 45 -5.55 -3.32 -1.27
N THR A 46 -4.97 -2.34 -0.60
CA THR A 46 -4.95 -0.93 -1.06
C THR A 46 -4.20 -0.79 -2.39
N ILE A 47 -3.05 -1.44 -2.54
CA ILE A 47 -2.28 -1.44 -3.81
C ILE A 47 -3.09 -2.09 -4.94
N LYS A 48 -3.74 -3.24 -4.69
CA LYS A 48 -4.61 -3.90 -5.68
C LYS A 48 -5.76 -2.99 -6.10
N TYR A 49 -6.39 -2.33 -5.13
CA TYR A 49 -7.47 -1.38 -5.39
C TYR A 49 -7.00 -0.23 -6.28
N LEU A 50 -5.88 0.42 -5.93
CA LEU A 50 -5.31 1.51 -6.73
C LEU A 50 -4.97 1.08 -8.17
N ILE A 51 -4.37 -0.10 -8.35
CA ILE A 51 -4.08 -0.64 -9.68
C ILE A 51 -5.37 -0.88 -10.46
N LYS A 52 -6.40 -1.43 -9.81
CA LYS A 52 -7.70 -1.67 -10.44
C LYS A 52 -8.35 -0.34 -10.85
N THR A 53 -8.42 0.63 -9.96
CA THR A 53 -9.00 1.96 -10.22
C THR A 53 -8.26 2.68 -11.34
N ALA A 54 -6.92 2.66 -11.36
CA ALA A 54 -6.14 3.26 -12.44
C ALA A 54 -6.47 2.63 -13.81
N LYS A 55 -6.55 1.30 -13.88
CA LYS A 55 -6.95 0.58 -15.10
C LYS A 55 -8.38 0.87 -15.55
N GLU A 56 -9.29 1.12 -14.61
CA GLU A 56 -10.67 1.50 -14.92
C GLU A 56 -10.75 2.93 -15.46
N LEU A 57 -10.02 3.88 -14.86
CA LEU A 57 -9.93 5.26 -15.34
C LEU A 57 -9.27 5.35 -16.72
N GLU A 58 -8.27 4.53 -17.03
CA GLU A 58 -7.69 4.46 -18.38
C GLU A 58 -8.71 4.02 -19.45
N LYS A 59 -9.68 3.17 -19.08
CA LYS A 59 -10.75 2.71 -19.97
C LYS A 59 -11.86 3.76 -20.11
N VAL A 60 -12.10 4.55 -19.06
CA VAL A 60 -12.98 5.72 -19.10
C VAL A 60 -12.16 6.91 -19.58
N LYS A 61 -11.72 6.89 -20.85
CA LYS A 61 -11.28 8.13 -21.50
C LYS A 61 -12.49 9.07 -21.51
N VAL A 62 -12.38 10.19 -20.80
CA VAL A 62 -13.32 11.30 -20.92
C VAL A 62 -13.28 11.74 -22.39
N ILE A 63 -14.36 11.43 -23.10
CA ILE A 63 -14.65 11.87 -24.48
C ILE A 63 -14.98 13.35 -24.48
#